data_AF-A0A7I7MPT5-F1
#
_entry.id   AF-A0A7I7MPT5-F1
#
_cell.length_a   1.000
_cell.length_b   1.000
_cell.length_c   1.000
_cell.angle_alpha   90.00
_cell.angle_beta   90.00
_cell.angle_gamma   90.00
#
_symmetry.space_group_name_H-M   'P 1'
#
loop_
_entity.id
_entity.type
_entity.pdbx_description
1 polymer ?
#
loop_
_entity_poly.entity_id
_entity_poly.type
_entity_poly.pdbx_seq_one_letter_code
_entity_poly.pdbx_strand_id
1 'polypeptide(L)'
;MERGLLARCGITDLEFGVSARSREDHRTLGTYRRDALEYVNTPDAVWDRAWEIQEALTDKGFHRSVKIPDLIIAAVAEHHGISVMHYDQDFERIAGITRQPVEWVVPPGTA
;
A
#
# COMPACT_ATOMS: atom_id res chain seq x y z
N MET A 1 15.02 18.44 -6.02
CA MET A 1 14.95 17.63 -4.79
C MET A 1 13.50 17.23 -4.60
N GLU A 2 13.18 15.96 -4.80
CA GLU A 2 11.94 15.39 -4.28
C GLU A 2 11.93 15.59 -2.77
N ARG A 3 10.80 16.01 -2.21
CA ARG A 3 10.72 16.48 -0.80
C ARG A 3 10.88 15.35 0.24
N GLY A 4 11.23 14.12 -0.17
CA GLY A 4 11.34 12.96 0.71
C GLY A 4 10.01 12.57 1.37
N LEU A 5 8.88 12.84 0.70
CA LEU A 5 7.53 12.66 1.27
C LEU A 5 6.87 11.33 0.86
N LEU A 6 7.56 10.51 0.07
CA LEU A 6 7.06 9.20 -0.33
C LEU A 6 7.68 8.11 0.53
N ALA A 7 6.84 7.24 1.05
CA ALA A 7 7.25 6.12 1.90
C ALA A 7 7.09 4.78 1.18
N ARG A 8 7.81 3.79 1.67
CA ARG A 8 7.73 2.38 1.28
C ARG A 8 7.73 1.49 2.50
N CYS A 9 7.11 0.31 2.37
CA CYS A 9 7.22 -0.78 3.35
C CYS A 9 7.54 -2.10 2.63
N GLY A 10 7.76 -3.16 3.41
CA GLY A 10 8.22 -4.45 2.88
C GLY A 10 7.35 -4.99 1.76
N ILE A 11 6.02 -4.97 1.91
CA ILE A 11 5.12 -5.53 0.90
C ILE A 11 5.09 -4.69 -0.40
N THR A 12 5.15 -3.36 -0.30
CA THR A 12 5.22 -2.50 -1.49
C THR A 12 6.50 -2.71 -2.29
N ASP A 13 7.62 -3.04 -1.62
CA ASP A 13 8.87 -3.37 -2.30
C ASP A 13 8.78 -4.73 -3.00
N LEU A 14 8.09 -5.71 -2.40
CA LEU A 14 7.84 -7.00 -3.02
C LEU A 14 6.96 -6.87 -4.28
N GLU A 15 5.88 -6.09 -4.21
CA GLU A 15 5.03 -5.82 -5.37
C GLU A 15 5.78 -5.10 -6.48
N PHE A 16 6.56 -4.07 -6.12
CA PHE A 16 7.38 -3.34 -7.10
C PHE A 16 8.41 -4.26 -7.76
N GLY A 17 8.99 -5.21 -7.01
CA GLY A 17 9.94 -6.20 -7.52
C GLY A 17 9.38 -7.12 -8.62
N VAL A 18 8.06 -7.34 -8.67
CA VAL A 18 7.39 -8.12 -9.74
C VAL A 18 7.57 -7.47 -11.12
N SER A 19 7.75 -6.15 -11.16
CA SER A 19 7.96 -5.41 -12.42
C SER A 19 9.35 -5.64 -13.05
N ALA A 20 10.28 -6.26 -12.32
CA ALA A 20 11.62 -6.50 -12.78
C ALA A 20 11.66 -7.41 -14.00
N ARG A 21 12.45 -7.05 -15.02
CA ARG A 21 12.62 -7.81 -16.26
C ARG A 21 13.81 -8.75 -16.24
N SER A 22 14.64 -8.69 -15.20
CA SER A 22 15.77 -9.58 -14.96
C SER A 22 16.24 -9.50 -13.51
N ARG A 23 17.18 -10.36 -13.12
CA ARG A 23 17.82 -10.30 -11.80
C ARG A 23 18.55 -8.99 -11.56
N GLU A 24 19.21 -8.45 -12.58
CA GLU A 24 19.98 -7.20 -12.45
C GLU A 24 19.06 -5.98 -12.41
N ASP A 25 17.99 -6.02 -13.18
CA ASP A 25 16.92 -5.02 -13.13
C ASP A 25 16.27 -4.99 -11.74
N HIS A 26 15.97 -6.16 -11.15
CA HIS A 26 15.46 -6.25 -9.77
C HIS A 26 16.40 -5.59 -8.75
N ARG A 27 17.72 -5.78 -8.87
CA ARG A 27 18.69 -5.11 -8.00
C ARG A 27 18.68 -3.59 -8.19
N THR A 28 18.64 -3.15 -9.44
CA THR A 28 18.59 -1.73 -9.82
C THR A 28 17.34 -1.06 -9.24
N LEU A 29 16.16 -1.67 -9.44
CA LEU A 29 14.90 -1.22 -8.86
C LEU A 29 14.97 -1.16 -7.32
N GLY A 30 15.56 -2.17 -6.69
CA GLY A 30 15.74 -2.20 -5.24
C GLY A 30 16.62 -1.07 -4.71
N THR A 31 17.70 -0.71 -5.41
CA THR A 31 18.54 0.44 -5.05
C THR A 31 17.80 1.75 -5.23
N TYR A 32 17.14 1.94 -6.37
CA TYR A 32 16.31 3.12 -6.63
C TYR A 32 15.27 3.36 -5.53
N ARG A 33 14.55 2.30 -5.11
CA ARG A 33 13.54 2.38 -4.04
C ARG A 33 14.14 2.81 -2.70
N ARG A 34 15.33 2.31 -2.34
CA ARG A 34 16.02 2.67 -1.10
C ARG A 34 16.50 4.13 -1.11
N ASP A 35 16.91 4.63 -2.27
CA ASP A 35 17.44 5.99 -2.42
C ASP A 35 16.31 7.03 -2.51
N ALA A 36 15.15 6.67 -3.07
CA ALA A 36 14.07 7.61 -3.37
C ALA A 36 12.90 7.62 -2.36
N LEU A 37 12.70 6.55 -1.56
CA LEU A 37 11.56 6.44 -0.64
C LEU A 37 11.98 6.08 0.79
N GLU A 38 11.37 6.78 1.74
CA GLU A 38 11.55 6.55 3.17
C GLU A 38 11.00 5.17 3.56
N TYR A 39 11.75 4.43 4.38
CA TYR A 39 11.27 3.13 4.85
C TYR A 39 10.45 3.27 6.13
N VAL A 40 9.22 2.78 6.10
CA VAL A 40 8.40 2.57 7.30
C VAL A 40 8.33 1.09 7.62
N ASN A 41 8.54 0.73 8.89
CA ASN A 41 8.50 -0.67 9.31
C ASN A 41 7.07 -1.22 9.23
N THR A 42 6.95 -2.53 9.02
CA THR A 42 5.67 -3.25 9.11
C THR A 42 5.58 -3.89 10.50
N PRO A 43 4.76 -3.36 11.43
CA PRO A 43 4.63 -3.96 12.75
C PRO A 43 3.81 -5.27 12.68
N ASP A 44 4.05 -6.21 13.59
CA ASP A 44 3.35 -7.50 13.59
C ASP A 44 1.82 -7.34 13.74
N ALA A 45 1.36 -6.26 14.37
CA ALA A 45 -0.07 -5.97 14.56
C ALA A 45 -0.84 -5.74 13.23
N VAL A 46 -0.16 -5.56 12.09
CA VAL A 46 -0.85 -5.39 10.79
C VAL A 46 -1.63 -6.63 10.38
N TRP A 47 -1.24 -7.82 10.84
CA TRP A 47 -1.92 -9.06 10.46
C TRP A 47 -3.31 -9.14 11.08
N ASP A 48 -3.41 -8.83 12.36
CA ASP A 48 -4.69 -8.74 13.08
C ASP A 48 -5.53 -7.60 12.49
N ARG A 49 -4.93 -6.44 12.24
CA ARG A 49 -5.64 -5.29 11.67
C ARG A 49 -6.16 -5.56 10.25
N ALA A 50 -5.36 -6.19 9.40
CA ALA A 50 -5.79 -6.58 8.05
C ALA A 50 -6.95 -7.58 8.08
N TRP A 51 -6.95 -8.51 9.04
CA TRP A 51 -8.06 -9.43 9.27
C TRP A 51 -9.35 -8.70 9.66
N GLU A 52 -9.29 -7.77 10.62
CA GLU A 52 -10.44 -6.94 11.03
C GLU A 52 -11.04 -6.16 9.85
N ILE A 53 -10.19 -5.56 9.02
CA ILE A 53 -10.62 -4.83 7.82
C ILE A 53 -11.28 -5.79 6.83
N GLN A 54 -10.70 -6.97 6.61
CA GLN A 54 -11.25 -7.97 5.70
C GLN A 54 -12.61 -8.50 6.18
N GLU A 55 -12.77 -8.73 7.48
CA GLU A 55 -14.03 -9.12 8.10
C GLU A 55 -15.11 -8.05 7.85
N ALA A 56 -14.80 -6.78 8.13
CA ALA A 56 -15.71 -5.66 7.86
C ALA A 56 -16.03 -5.47 6.35
N LEU A 57 -15.11 -5.82 5.45
CA LEU A 57 -15.36 -5.84 4.00
C LEU A 57 -16.27 -7.01 3.57
N THR A 58 -16.34 -8.07 4.37
CA THR A 58 -17.19 -9.24 4.10
C THR A 58 -18.66 -8.86 4.20
N ASP A 59 -19.03 -8.09 5.22
CA ASP A 59 -20.39 -7.56 5.41
C ASP A 59 -20.88 -6.70 4.23
N LYS A 60 -19.94 -6.11 3.48
CA LYS A 60 -20.21 -5.28 2.30
C LYS A 60 -20.04 -6.02 0.97
N GLY A 61 -19.70 -7.31 0.99
CA GLY A 61 -19.49 -8.13 -0.20
C GLY A 61 -18.18 -7.85 -0.97
N PHE A 62 -17.25 -7.09 -0.39
CA PHE A 62 -15.99 -6.69 -1.05
C PHE A 62 -14.77 -7.55 -0.67
N HIS A 63 -14.90 -8.46 0.29
CA HIS A 63 -13.78 -9.28 0.78
C HIS A 63 -13.05 -10.11 -0.29
N ARG A 64 -13.71 -10.38 -1.44
CA ARG A 64 -13.09 -11.10 -2.58
C ARG A 64 -12.48 -10.18 -3.64
N SER A 65 -12.79 -8.88 -3.63
CA SER A 65 -12.23 -7.93 -4.59
C SER A 65 -10.93 -7.29 -4.07
N VAL A 66 -10.91 -6.94 -2.78
CA VAL A 66 -9.76 -6.30 -2.15
C VAL A 66 -8.62 -7.29 -1.99
N LYS A 67 -7.43 -6.95 -2.49
CA LYS A 67 -6.27 -7.85 -2.46
C LYS A 67 -5.65 -7.88 -1.06
N ILE A 68 -5.05 -9.02 -0.71
CA ILE A 68 -4.33 -9.17 0.57
C ILE A 68 -3.23 -8.12 0.75
N PRO A 69 -2.39 -7.81 -0.27
CA PRO A 69 -1.41 -6.73 -0.15
C PRO A 69 -2.02 -5.37 0.17
N ASP A 70 -3.16 -5.02 -0.43
CA ASP A 70 -3.83 -3.74 -0.20
C ASP A 70 -4.27 -3.57 1.26
N LEU A 71 -4.75 -4.65 1.90
CA LEU A 71 -5.09 -4.66 3.33
C LEU A 71 -3.86 -4.40 4.21
N ILE A 72 -2.73 -5.03 3.89
CA ILE A 72 -1.49 -4.88 4.65
C ILE A 72 -0.91 -3.47 4.46
N ILE A 73 -0.93 -2.95 3.23
CA ILE A 73 -0.48 -1.58 2.93
C ILE A 73 -1.32 -0.57 3.70
N ALA A 74 -2.64 -0.73 3.68
CA ALA A 74 -3.54 0.15 4.42
C ALA A 74 -3.30 0.08 5.93
N ALA A 75 -3.15 -1.11 6.51
CA ALA A 75 -2.84 -1.28 7.92
C ALA A 75 -1.48 -0.67 8.32
N VAL A 76 -0.46 -0.77 7.46
CA VAL A 76 0.83 -0.10 7.67
C VAL A 76 0.66 1.41 7.67
N ALA A 77 -0.05 1.97 6.67
CA ALA A 77 -0.26 3.41 6.56
C ALA A 77 -1.07 3.97 7.73
N GLU A 78 -2.11 3.24 8.17
CA GLU A 78 -2.92 3.58 9.34
C GLU A 78 -2.05 3.59 10.62
N HIS A 79 -1.20 2.57 10.82
CA HIS A 79 -0.30 2.50 11.97
C HIS A 79 0.66 3.70 12.04
N HIS A 80 1.20 4.12 10.90
CA HIS A 80 2.15 5.24 10.82
C HIS A 80 1.48 6.61 10.73
N GLY A 81 0.15 6.67 10.64
CA GLY A 81 -0.60 7.93 10.51
C GLY A 81 -0.32 8.67 9.19
N ILE A 82 -0.06 7.93 8.11
CA ILE A 82 0.24 8.49 6.78
C ILE A 82 -0.85 8.13 5.76
N SER A 83 -0.95 8.94 4.70
CA SER A 83 -1.89 8.68 3.60
C SER A 83 -1.38 7.55 2.70
N VAL A 84 -2.28 6.69 2.23
CA VAL A 84 -1.97 5.81 1.08
C VAL A 84 -2.15 6.61 -0.20
N MET A 85 -1.09 6.76 -1.00
CA MET A 85 -1.20 7.30 -2.36
C MET A 85 -1.42 6.15 -3.35
N HIS A 86 -2.52 6.16 -4.11
CA HIS A 86 -2.95 5.03 -4.92
C HIS A 86 -3.56 5.41 -6.27
N TYR A 87 -3.75 4.39 -7.11
CA TYR A 87 -4.63 4.43 -8.29
C TYR A 87 -5.46 3.13 -8.38
N ASP A 88 -5.92 2.65 -7.22
CA ASP A 88 -6.78 1.46 -7.10
C ASP A 88 -7.98 1.81 -6.19
N GLN A 89 -9.20 1.53 -6.65
CA GLN A 89 -10.44 1.80 -5.92
C GLN A 89 -10.57 0.98 -4.63
N ASP A 90 -9.80 -0.11 -4.48
CA ASP A 90 -9.80 -0.91 -3.26
C ASP A 90 -9.37 -0.11 -2.02
N PHE A 91 -8.45 0.85 -2.15
CA PHE A 91 -8.05 1.70 -1.03
C PHE A 91 -9.17 2.62 -0.54
N GLU A 92 -10.05 3.08 -1.44
CA GLU A 92 -11.26 3.82 -1.05
C GLU A 92 -12.26 2.93 -0.30
N ARG A 93 -12.38 1.66 -0.69
CA ARG A 93 -13.24 0.69 0.01
C ARG A 93 -12.72 0.45 1.42
N ILE A 94 -11.40 0.30 1.57
CA ILE A 94 -10.73 0.15 2.87
C ILE A 94 -10.91 1.42 3.72
N ALA A 95 -10.66 2.61 3.17
CA ALA A 95 -10.85 3.89 3.85
C ALA A 95 -12.31 4.14 4.27
N GLY A 96 -13.27 3.57 3.54
CA GLY A 96 -14.69 3.54 3.92
C GLY A 96 -14.97 2.79 5.24
N ILE A 97 -14.04 1.94 5.71
CA ILE A 97 -14.09 1.23 6.99
C ILE A 97 -13.19 1.91 8.02
N THR A 98 -11.91 2.10 7.68
CA THR A 98 -10.89 2.57 8.64
C THR A 98 -10.94 4.07 8.88
N ARG A 99 -11.54 4.83 7.96
CA ARG A 99 -11.50 6.31 7.93
C ARG A 99 -10.08 6.89 7.78
N GLN A 100 -9.10 6.06 7.45
CA GLN A 100 -7.73 6.51 7.22
C GLN A 100 -7.64 7.39 5.96
N PRO A 101 -6.68 8.32 5.90
CA PRO A 101 -6.48 9.13 4.71
C PRO A 101 -5.95 8.30 3.54
N VAL A 102 -6.53 8.52 2.37
CA VAL A 102 -6.09 7.97 1.09
C VAL A 102 -6.15 9.07 0.03
N GLU A 103 -5.26 9.02 -0.95
CA GLU A 103 -5.15 10.02 -1.99
C GLU A 103 -4.90 9.37 -3.35
N TRP A 104 -5.68 9.77 -4.36
CA TRP A 104 -5.42 9.40 -5.73
C TRP A 104 -4.18 10.12 -6.24
N VAL A 105 -3.22 9.39 -6.82
CA VAL A 105 -2.00 9.99 -7.40
C VAL A 105 -2.31 11.00 -8.52
N VAL A 106 -3.40 10.76 -9.25
CA VAL A 106 -4.03 11.66 -10.23
C VAL A 106 -5.54 11.41 -10.19
N PRO A 107 -6.39 12.33 -10.66
CA PRO A 107 -7.84 12.13 -10.62
C PRO A 107 -8.27 10.77 -11.22
N PRO A 108 -9.26 10.08 -10.62
CA PRO A 108 -9.70 8.78 -11.12
C PRO A 108 -10.19 8.87 -12.57
N GLY A 109 -9.80 7.89 -13.39
CA GLY A 109 -10.16 7.82 -14.81
C GLY A 109 -9.27 8.65 -15.75
N THR A 110 -8.10 9.11 -15.29
CA THR A 110 -7.17 9.93 -16.09
C THR A 110 -5.81 9.30 -16.39
N ALA A 111 -5.43 8.24 -15.66
CA ALA A 111 -4.31 7.34 -15.97
C ALA A 111 -4.81 5.98 -16.48
#